data_AF-A0A520FI42-F1
#
_entry.id   AF-A0A520FI42-F1
#
_cell.length_a   1.000
_cell.length_b   1.000
_cell.length_c   1.000
_cell.angle_alpha   90.00
_cell.angle_beta   90.00
_cell.angle_gamma   90.00
#
_symmetry.space_group_name_H-M   'P 1'
#
loop_
_entity.id
_entity.type
_entity.pdbx_description
1 polymer ?
#
loop_
_entity_poly.entity_id
_entity_poly.type
_entity_poly.pdbx_seq_one_letter_code
_entity_poly.pdbx_strand_id
1 'polypeptide(L)'
;LCTAADQARRVDPQFAAKYQRLMVGDRHHESAICHLATHLVTRTAACMRTGQPYALRDVDGTPIIEAEGRAIVKARYKIDPRRRDNVRYKRMRERRKQVAGQESQESRCAPTAQPAKTKPTSRQVA
;
A
#
# COMPACT_ATOMS: atom_id res chain seq x y z
N LEU A 1 10.68 5.85 -7.57
CA LEU A 1 10.27 6.72 -6.44
C LEU A 1 10.01 5.95 -5.14
N CYS A 2 9.14 4.92 -5.12
CA CYS A 2 8.87 4.15 -3.90
C CYS A 2 10.11 3.46 -3.30
N THR A 3 10.99 2.93 -4.14
CA THR A 3 12.29 2.36 -3.72
C THR A 3 13.18 3.39 -3.03
N ALA A 4 13.30 4.59 -3.60
CA ALA A 4 14.05 5.70 -3.01
C ALA A 4 13.45 6.13 -1.66
N ALA A 5 12.12 6.18 -1.55
CA ALA A 5 11.45 6.48 -0.29
C ALA A 5 11.66 5.39 0.78
N ASP A 6 11.68 4.11 0.39
CA ASP A 6 11.98 3.01 1.32
C ASP A 6 13.43 3.05 1.84
N GLN A 7 14.37 3.57 1.03
CA GLN A 7 15.73 3.84 1.49
C GLN A 7 15.80 5.10 2.36
N ALA A 8 15.14 6.18 1.94
CA ALA A 8 15.13 7.45 2.67
C ALA A 8 14.66 7.28 4.11
N ARG A 9 13.60 6.49 4.37
CA ARG A 9 13.12 6.25 5.75
C ARG A 9 14.10 5.51 6.66
N ARG A 10 15.18 4.93 6.13
CA ARG A 10 16.21 4.23 6.91
C ARG A 10 17.32 5.17 7.35
N VAL A 11 17.37 6.37 6.78
CA VAL A 11 18.45 7.33 6.91
C VAL A 11 17.94 8.68 7.42
N ASP A 12 16.81 9.16 6.89
CA ASP A 12 16.21 10.45 7.23
C ASP A 12 15.22 10.31 8.40
N PRO A 13 15.51 10.91 9.57
CA PRO A 13 14.65 10.88 10.74
C PRO A 13 13.23 11.41 10.49
N GLN A 14 13.05 12.39 9.62
CA GLN A 14 11.72 12.96 9.32
C GLN A 14 10.85 11.95 8.57
N PHE A 15 11.43 11.22 7.61
CA PHE A 15 10.72 10.15 6.91
C PHE A 15 10.47 8.95 7.82
N ALA A 16 11.42 8.60 8.69
CA ALA A 16 11.25 7.52 9.66
C ALA A 16 10.13 7.83 10.67
N ALA A 17 10.08 9.05 11.21
CA ALA A 17 9.03 9.50 12.11
C ALA A 17 7.65 9.42 11.46
N LYS A 18 7.52 9.92 10.22
CA LYS A 18 6.27 9.85 9.45
C LYS A 18 5.86 8.41 9.19
N TYR A 19 6.79 7.56 8.79
CA TYR A 19 6.54 6.15 8.55
C TYR A 19 6.05 5.43 9.81
N GLN A 20 6.69 5.66 10.96
CA GLN A 20 6.25 5.09 12.23
C GLN A 20 4.81 5.51 12.57
N ARG A 21 4.46 6.80 12.44
CA ARG A 21 3.09 7.29 12.67
C ARG A 21 2.08 6.57 11.78
N LEU A 22 2.40 6.40 10.48
CA LEU A 22 1.54 5.68 9.53
C LEU A 22 1.37 4.20 9.90
N MET A 23 2.44 3.54 10.33
CA MET A 23 2.40 2.12 10.73
C MET A 23 1.72 1.91 12.09
N VAL A 24 1.79 2.89 13.00
CA VAL A 24 1.03 2.86 14.27
C VAL A 24 -0.47 2.97 14.00
N GLY A 25 -0.88 3.75 12.99
CA GLY A 25 -2.26 3.84 12.51
C GLY A 25 -2.72 2.70 11.60
N ASP A 26 -2.10 1.52 11.69
CA ASP A 26 -2.43 0.29 10.95
C ASP A 26 -2.42 0.39 9.41
N ARG A 27 -1.67 1.36 8.86
CA ARG A 27 -1.52 1.49 7.40
C ARG A 27 -0.70 0.33 6.83
N HIS A 28 -1.06 -0.09 5.62
CA HIS A 28 -0.25 -0.99 4.80
C HIS A 28 1.13 -0.39 4.48
N HIS A 29 2.17 -1.22 4.55
CA HIS A 29 3.54 -0.82 4.24
C HIS A 29 3.69 -0.11 2.89
N GLU A 30 3.16 -0.70 1.82
CA GLU A 30 3.26 -0.14 0.46
C GLU A 30 2.58 1.22 0.37
N SER A 31 1.38 1.32 0.93
CA SER A 31 0.65 2.58 0.99
C SER A 31 1.41 3.63 1.81
N ALA A 32 2.02 3.24 2.92
CA ALA A 32 2.85 4.12 3.73
C ALA A 32 4.08 4.60 2.94
N ILE A 33 4.77 3.72 2.21
CA ILE A 33 5.88 4.09 1.32
C ILE A 33 5.40 5.07 0.24
N CYS A 34 4.24 4.84 -0.39
CA CYS A 34 3.72 5.78 -1.38
C CYS A 34 3.52 7.18 -0.79
N HIS A 35 3.00 7.29 0.44
CA HIS A 35 2.91 8.58 1.14
C HIS A 35 4.27 9.23 1.43
N LEU A 36 5.31 8.44 1.68
CA LEU A 36 6.66 8.94 1.80
C LEU A 36 7.20 9.41 0.45
N ALA A 37 6.96 8.65 -0.63
CA ALA A 37 7.40 9.01 -1.97
C ALA A 37 6.84 10.36 -2.43
N THR A 38 5.55 10.63 -2.18
CA THR A 38 4.96 11.96 -2.44
C THR A 38 5.71 13.06 -1.69
N HIS A 39 6.02 12.84 -0.41
CA HIS A 39 6.70 13.82 0.42
C HIS A 39 8.16 14.04 0.01
N LEU A 40 8.84 12.98 -0.45
CA LEU A 40 10.19 13.06 -1.00
C LEU A 40 10.20 13.90 -2.28
N VAL A 41 9.26 13.67 -3.19
CA VAL A 41 9.12 14.47 -4.41
C VAL A 41 8.90 15.95 -4.08
N THR A 42 8.04 16.27 -3.10
CA THR A 42 7.81 17.67 -2.68
C THR A 42 9.10 18.32 -2.15
N ARG A 43 9.87 17.61 -1.30
CA ARG A 43 11.16 18.12 -0.80
C ARG A 43 12.17 18.30 -1.92
N THR A 44 12.32 17.33 -2.82
CA THR A 44 13.23 17.43 -3.97
C THR A 44 12.85 18.61 -4.87
N ALA A 45 11.56 18.79 -5.17
CA ALA A 45 11.10 19.91 -5.97
C ALA A 45 11.35 21.26 -5.27
N ALA A 46 11.22 21.34 -3.95
CA ALA A 46 11.58 22.54 -3.19
C ALA A 46 13.08 22.84 -3.30
N CYS A 47 13.94 21.84 -3.08
CA CYS A 47 15.39 21.94 -3.27
C CYS A 47 15.74 22.48 -4.66
N MET A 48 15.16 21.90 -5.71
CA MET A 48 15.37 22.33 -7.10
C MET A 48 14.94 23.79 -7.33
N ARG A 49 13.77 24.21 -6.84
CA ARG A 49 13.30 25.60 -6.99
C ARG A 49 14.21 26.60 -6.27
N THR A 50 14.79 26.20 -5.14
CA THR A 50 15.70 27.04 -4.36
C THR A 50 17.17 26.96 -4.82
N GLY A 51 17.49 26.07 -5.76
CA GLY A 51 18.87 25.79 -6.16
C GLY A 51 19.75 25.20 -5.04
N GLN A 52 19.15 24.63 -4.00
CA GLN A 52 19.86 24.09 -2.84
C GLN A 52 19.90 22.56 -2.89
N PRO A 53 21.04 21.92 -2.54
CA PRO A 53 21.10 20.48 -2.45
C PRO A 53 20.18 19.96 -1.34
N TYR A 54 19.77 18.69 -1.48
CA TYR A 54 18.98 18.03 -0.45
C TYR A 54 19.82 17.85 0.83
N ALA A 55 19.42 18.52 1.90
CA ALA A 55 20.05 18.38 3.21
C ALA A 55 19.28 17.39 4.10
N LEU A 56 20.01 16.43 4.67
CA LEU A 56 19.47 15.54 5.70
C LEU A 56 19.29 16.33 7.00
N ARG A 57 18.14 16.16 7.65
CA ARG A 57 17.78 16.90 8.86
C ARG A 57 17.11 15.97 9.86
N ASP A 58 17.34 16.19 11.15
CA ASP A 58 16.54 15.57 12.19
C ASP A 58 15.12 16.21 12.26
N VAL A 59 14.24 15.65 13.07
CA VAL A 59 12.84 16.11 13.24
C VAL A 59 12.70 17.52 13.80
N ASP A 60 13.71 18.03 14.50
CA ASP A 60 13.80 19.41 14.99
C ASP A 60 14.31 20.40 13.91
N GLY A 61 14.74 19.90 12.75
CA GLY A 61 15.27 20.70 11.66
C GLY A 61 16.80 20.83 11.64
N THR A 62 17.49 20.29 12.65
CA THR A 62 18.95 20.29 12.74
C THR A 62 19.57 19.54 11.55
N PRO A 63 20.49 20.14 10.78
CA PRO A 63 21.22 19.44 9.74
C PRO A 63 22.08 18.32 10.33
N ILE A 64 22.07 17.15 9.69
CA ILE A 64 22.80 15.97 10.14
C ILE A 64 23.50 15.29 8.97
N ILE A 65 24.49 14.46 9.28
CA ILE A 65 25.10 13.57 8.29
C ILE A 65 24.40 12.22 8.22
N GLU A 66 24.69 11.46 7.17
CA GLU A 66 24.05 10.16 6.92
C GLU A 66 24.20 9.16 8.08
N ALA A 67 25.40 9.11 8.68
CA ALA A 67 25.71 8.22 9.80
C ALA A 67 24.86 8.53 11.04
N GLU A 68 24.72 9.82 11.36
CA GLU A 68 23.86 10.30 12.45
C GLU A 68 22.39 9.98 12.17
N GLY A 69 21.94 10.23 10.94
CA GLY A 69 20.58 9.90 10.51
C GLY A 69 20.26 8.43 10.71
N ARG A 70 21.12 7.52 10.23
CA ARG A 70 20.97 6.07 10.45
C ARG A 70 20.96 5.70 11.93
N ALA A 71 21.79 6.34 12.76
CA ALA A 71 21.83 6.11 14.19
C ALA A 71 20.52 6.54 14.87
N ILE A 72 20.02 7.75 14.55
CA ILE A 72 18.76 8.29 15.07
C ILE A 72 17.59 7.39 14.67
N VAL A 73 17.53 6.98 13.40
CA VAL A 73 16.47 6.09 12.90
C VAL A 73 16.46 4.76 13.64
N LYS A 74 17.64 4.15 13.82
CA LYS A 74 17.76 2.89 14.56
C LYS A 74 17.41 3.04 16.05
N ALA A 75 17.73 4.18 16.67
CA ALA A 75 17.49 4.41 18.09
C ALA A 75 16.02 4.75 18.39
N ARG A 76 15.44 5.70 17.65
CA ARG A 76 14.14 6.33 17.97
C ARG A 76 12.96 5.73 17.21
N TYR A 77 13.19 5.21 15.99
CA TYR A 77 12.10 4.86 15.07
C TYR A 77 12.00 3.35 14.76
N LYS A 78 12.14 2.51 15.80
CA LYS A 78 11.97 1.06 15.68
C LYS A 78 10.49 0.71 15.51
N ILE A 79 10.19 -0.13 14.52
CA ILE A 79 8.86 -0.72 14.35
C ILE A 79 8.92 -2.18 14.80
N ASP A 80 8.06 -2.54 15.74
CA ASP A 80 7.93 -3.91 16.22
C ASP A 80 7.50 -4.84 15.06
N PRO A 81 8.34 -5.83 14.69
CA PRO A 81 8.00 -6.81 13.64
C PRO A 81 6.67 -7.51 13.91
N ARG A 82 6.32 -7.76 15.18
CA ARG A 82 5.10 -8.48 15.57
C ARG A 82 3.83 -7.75 15.15
N ARG A 83 3.85 -6.41 15.07
CA ARG A 83 2.71 -5.64 14.53
C ARG A 83 2.47 -5.96 13.05
N ARG A 84 3.54 -6.16 12.28
CA ARG A 84 3.46 -6.50 10.85
C ARG A 84 2.84 -7.88 10.64
N ASP A 85 3.24 -8.84 11.46
CA ASP A 85 2.73 -10.21 11.39
C ASP A 85 1.28 -10.29 11.86
N ASN A 86 0.91 -9.64 12.96
CA ASN A 86 -0.46 -9.64 13.48
C ASN A 86 -1.47 -9.08 12.47
N VAL A 87 -1.11 -8.01 11.75
CA VAL A 87 -1.96 -7.43 10.70
C VAL A 87 -2.06 -8.36 9.49
N ARG A 88 -0.95 -9.01 9.12
CA ARG A 88 -0.93 -10.03 8.06
C ARG A 88 -1.83 -11.22 8.40
N TYR A 89 -1.71 -11.76 9.60
CA TYR A 89 -2.54 -12.87 10.10
C TYR A 89 -4.00 -12.47 10.22
N LYS A 90 -4.32 -11.27 10.73
CA LYS A 90 -5.70 -10.75 10.75
C LYS A 90 -6.30 -10.67 9.35
N ARG A 91 -5.60 -10.07 8.37
CA ARG A 91 -6.10 -10.01 6.98
C ARG A 91 -6.25 -11.38 6.33
N MET A 92 -5.33 -12.30 6.60
CA MET A 92 -5.45 -13.68 6.11
C MET A 92 -6.70 -14.35 6.69
N ARG A 93 -6.97 -14.16 7.98
CA ARG A 93 -8.16 -14.66 8.66
C ARG A 93 -9.44 -14.04 8.10
N GLU A 94 -9.48 -12.73 7.90
CA GLU A 94 -10.64 -12.05 7.30
C GLU A 94 -10.89 -12.53 5.85
N ARG A 95 -9.82 -12.70 5.05
CA ARG A 95 -9.95 -13.28 3.70
C ARG A 95 -10.51 -14.70 3.74
N ARG A 96 -10.05 -15.55 4.66
CA ARG A 96 -10.59 -16.92 4.84
C ARG A 96 -12.06 -16.91 5.23
N LYS A 97 -12.50 -15.99 6.10
CA LYS A 97 -13.91 -15.83 6.45
C LYS A 97 -14.76 -15.37 5.28
N GLN A 98 -14.25 -14.46 4.45
CA GLN A 98 -14.96 -13.99 3.25
C GLN A 98 -15.14 -15.13 2.23
N VAL A 99 -14.11 -15.95 2.01
CA VAL A 99 -14.19 -17.13 1.14
C VAL A 99 -15.17 -18.16 1.70
N ALA A 100 -15.09 -18.49 3.00
CA ALA A 100 -16.03 -19.42 3.64
C ALA A 100 -17.48 -18.89 3.65
N GLY A 101 -17.67 -17.57 3.70
CA GLY A 101 -18.99 -16.94 3.60
C GLY A 101 -19.56 -16.92 2.17
N GLN A 102 -18.72 -17.00 1.13
CA GLN A 102 -19.17 -17.08 -0.26
C GLN A 102 -19.70 -18.47 -0.63
N GLU A 103 -19.28 -19.54 0.05
CA GLU A 103 -19.75 -20.91 -0.23
C GLU A 103 -21.23 -21.14 0.14
N SER A 104 -21.84 -20.25 0.91
CA SER A 104 -23.27 -20.34 1.30
C SER A 104 -24.21 -19.43 0.52
N GLN A 105 -23.70 -18.60 -0.40
CA GLN A 105 -24.56 -17.77 -1.23
C GLN A 105 -24.78 -18.44 -2.57
N GLU A 106 -25.71 -19.40 -2.57
CA GLU A 106 -26.27 -20.01 -3.77
C GLU A 106 -26.61 -18.90 -4.77
N SER A 107 -25.87 -18.87 -5.88
CA SER A 107 -26.09 -17.91 -6.93
C SER A 107 -27.50 -18.13 -7.45
N ARG A 108 -28.41 -17.18 -7.22
CA ARG A 108 -29.65 -17.11 -7.99
C ARG A 108 -29.26 -16.73 -9.42
N CYS A 109 -28.78 -17.71 -10.19
CA CYS A 109 -28.64 -17.59 -11.63
C CYS A 109 -30.02 -17.16 -12.17
N ALA A 110 -30.02 -16.15 -13.04
CA ALA A 110 -31.21 -15.79 -13.79
C ALA A 110 -31.72 -17.03 -14.54
N PRO A 111 -33.04 -17.26 -14.64
CA PRO A 111 -33.56 -18.43 -15.33
C PRO A 111 -33.07 -18.40 -16.79
N THR A 112 -32.29 -19.40 -17.16
CA THR A 112 -31.77 -19.56 -18.52
C THR A 112 -32.96 -19.65 -19.47
N ALA A 113 -33.04 -18.74 -20.44
CA ALA A 113 -34.07 -18.78 -21.47
C ALA A 113 -34.01 -20.13 -22.20
N GLN A 114 -35.13 -20.87 -22.21
CA GLN A 114 -35.25 -22.13 -22.95
C GLN A 114 -35.00 -21.89 -24.44
N PRO A 115 -34.26 -22.76 -25.14
CA PRO A 115 -34.12 -22.63 -26.58
C PRO A 115 -35.46 -22.93 -27.26
N ALA A 116 -35.89 -22.02 -28.14
CA ALA A 116 -37.11 -22.15 -28.91
C ALA A 116 -37.02 -23.37 -29.85
N LYS A 117 -38.01 -24.27 -29.77
CA LYS A 117 -38.15 -25.39 -30.71
C LYS A 117 -38.79 -24.89 -32.01
N THR A 118 -37.99 -24.49 -32.99
CA THR A 118 -38.50 -24.29 -34.36
C THR A 118 -38.51 -25.63 -35.10
N LYS A 119 -39.71 -26.08 -35.51
CA LYS A 119 -39.84 -27.18 -36.48
C LYS A 119 -39.72 -26.60 -37.90
N PRO A 120 -38.92 -27.20 -38.80
CA PRO A 120 -38.90 -26.78 -40.19
C PRO A 120 -40.18 -27.25 -40.89
N THR A 121 -41.00 -26.32 -41.38
CA THR A 121 -42.12 -26.62 -42.27
C THR A 121 -41.55 -26.91 -43.66
N SER A 122 -41.61 -28.18 -44.08
CA SER A 122 -41.38 -28.56 -45.47
C SER A 122 -42.52 -28.00 -46.33
N ARG A 123 -42.17 -27.22 -47.35
CA ARG A 123 -43.12 -26.70 -48.34
C ARG A 123 -42.98 -27.56 -49.59
N GLN A 124 -43.97 -28.40 -49.86
CA GLN A 124 -44.04 -29.18 -51.09
C GLN A 124 -44.36 -28.27 -52.28
N VAL A 125 -43.70 -28.60 -53.38
CA VAL A 125 -43.77 -27.98 -54.70
C VAL A 125 -45.03 -28.45 -55.42
N ALA A 126 -45.67 -27.55 -56.17
CA ALA A 126 -46.59 -27.86 -57.27
C ALA A 126 -46.17 -27.06 -58.50
#